data_AF-A0A8J8A307-F1
#
_entry.id   AF-A0A8J8A307-F1
#
_cell.length_a   1.000
_cell.length_b   1.000
_cell.length_c   1.000
_cell.angle_alpha   90.00
_cell.angle_beta   90.00
_cell.angle_gamma   90.00
#
_symmetry.space_group_name_H-M   'P 1'
#
loop_
_entity.id
_entity.type
_entity.pdbx_description
1 polymer ?
#
loop_
_entity_poly.entity_id
_entity_poly.type
_entity_poly.pdbx_seq_one_letter_code
_entity_poly.pdbx_strand_id
1 'polypeptide(L)'
;MSLVSIASVSAWTSKTVIPSSGCRRMYDHDADTPQWSQDEWVWASVSGWLNICDGRITVDTSTVKHVADWSGVKVDRSGVQRYRGARVSFTKIPYERYNGERGVAFALIPHFYKH
;
A
#
# COMPACT_ATOMS: atom_id res chain seq x y z
N MET A 1 38.60 55.96 -21.17
CA MET A 1 38.25 54.80 -22.01
C MET A 1 38.76 53.57 -21.26
N SER A 2 37.91 52.90 -20.49
CA SER A 2 37.20 51.64 -20.87
C SER A 2 38.20 50.53 -21.21
N LEU A 3 38.25 49.37 -20.56
CA LEU A 3 37.15 48.41 -20.37
C LEU A 3 37.39 47.50 -19.16
N VAL A 4 36.33 47.26 -18.39
CA VAL A 4 36.24 46.15 -17.43
C VAL A 4 35.84 44.91 -18.23
N SER A 5 36.69 43.89 -18.27
CA SER A 5 36.32 42.56 -18.80
C SER A 5 35.70 41.74 -17.69
N ILE A 6 34.37 41.63 -17.69
CA ILE A 6 33.64 40.70 -16.84
C ILE A 6 33.46 39.42 -17.66
N ALA A 7 34.28 38.40 -17.39
CA ALA A 7 34.09 37.08 -17.97
C ALA A 7 32.81 36.46 -17.37
N SER A 8 31.78 36.29 -18.21
CA SER A 8 30.53 35.63 -17.85
C SER A 8 30.79 34.12 -17.78
N VAL A 9 30.87 33.55 -16.58
CA VAL A 9 30.93 32.10 -16.41
C VAL A 9 29.49 31.59 -16.42
N SER A 10 29.06 31.06 -17.56
CA SER A 10 27.80 30.34 -17.71
C SER A 10 27.88 29.05 -16.88
N ALA A 11 27.39 29.10 -15.64
CA ALA A 11 27.16 27.90 -14.85
C ALA A 11 25.96 27.15 -15.44
N TRP A 12 26.22 26.28 -16.42
CA TRP A 12 25.29 25.21 -16.76
C TRP A 12 25.26 24.25 -15.57
N THR A 13 24.33 24.47 -14.66
CA THR A 13 23.93 23.42 -13.72
C THR A 13 23.16 22.39 -14.53
N SER A 14 23.89 21.44 -15.12
CA SER A 14 23.29 20.19 -15.53
C SER A 14 22.65 19.63 -14.26
N LYS A 15 21.31 19.75 -14.14
CA LYS A 15 20.57 18.91 -13.21
C LYS A 15 20.99 17.49 -13.58
N THR A 16 21.74 16.85 -12.69
CA THR A 16 21.96 15.41 -12.78
C THR A 16 20.56 14.78 -12.78
N VAL A 17 20.06 14.47 -13.97
CA VAL A 17 18.95 13.55 -14.12
C VAL A 17 19.56 12.22 -13.72
N ILE A 18 19.41 11.87 -12.44
CA ILE A 18 19.75 10.55 -11.95
C ILE A 18 18.88 9.60 -12.79
N PRO A 19 19.44 8.82 -13.72
CA PRO A 19 18.65 7.83 -14.41
C PRO A 19 18.28 6.82 -13.34
N SER A 20 17.02 6.75 -12.94
CA SER A 20 16.54 5.63 -12.12
C SER A 20 16.44 4.39 -13.00
N SER A 21 17.56 3.93 -13.57
CA SER A 21 17.63 2.76 -14.44
C SER A 21 17.50 1.43 -13.69
N GLY A 22 17.08 1.47 -12.42
CA GLY A 22 16.85 0.29 -11.60
C GLY A 22 15.39 0.21 -11.18
N CYS A 23 14.65 -0.74 -11.74
CA CYS A 23 13.49 -1.29 -11.06
C CYS A 23 13.93 -1.74 -9.66
N ARG A 24 13.28 -1.23 -8.62
CA ARG A 24 13.50 -1.69 -7.24
C ARG A 24 12.32 -2.50 -6.75
N ARG A 25 12.59 -3.47 -5.87
CA ARG A 25 11.54 -4.21 -5.16
C ARG A 25 11.39 -3.66 -3.75
N MET A 26 10.16 -3.61 -3.28
CA MET A 26 9.81 -3.22 -1.91
C MET A 26 8.78 -4.19 -1.38
N TYR A 27 8.94 -4.71 -0.17
CA TYR A 27 7.89 -5.47 0.47
C TYR A 27 6.88 -4.51 1.08
N ASP A 28 5.59 -4.76 0.84
CA ASP A 28 4.51 -3.99 1.42
C ASP A 28 3.54 -4.92 2.16
N HIS A 29 2.95 -4.41 3.22
CA HIS A 29 1.99 -5.09 4.06
C HIS A 29 1.06 -4.06 4.68
N ASP A 30 -0.23 -4.33 4.64
CA ASP A 30 -1.24 -3.59 5.38
C ASP A 30 -2.07 -4.56 6.23
N ALA A 31 -2.55 -4.05 7.36
CA ALA A 31 -3.45 -4.77 8.23
C ALA A 31 -4.45 -3.81 8.87
N ASP A 32 -5.67 -4.29 9.01
CA ASP A 32 -6.72 -3.66 9.80
C ASP A 32 -7.23 -4.70 10.79
N THR A 33 -6.98 -4.42 12.07
CA THR A 33 -7.23 -5.35 13.18
C THR A 33 -8.13 -4.73 14.25
N PRO A 34 -9.41 -4.39 13.96
CA PRO A 34 -10.33 -3.93 14.99
C PRO A 34 -10.48 -4.96 16.10
N GLN A 35 -10.26 -4.53 17.33
CA GLN A 35 -10.30 -5.38 18.51
C GLN A 35 -11.00 -4.66 19.66
N TRP A 36 -11.95 -5.35 20.30
CA TRP A 36 -12.72 -4.82 21.44
C TRP A 36 -12.55 -5.67 22.70
N SER A 37 -12.18 -6.94 22.55
CA SER A 37 -11.78 -7.82 23.66
C SER A 37 -10.84 -8.94 23.17
N GLN A 38 -10.49 -9.88 24.04
CA GLN A 38 -9.73 -11.08 23.64
C GLN A 38 -10.54 -11.99 22.71
N ASP A 39 -11.86 -12.03 22.89
CA ASP A 39 -12.75 -12.91 22.12
C ASP A 39 -13.49 -12.18 20.99
N GLU A 40 -13.45 -10.84 20.94
CA GLU A 40 -14.13 -10.00 19.94
C GLU A 40 -13.10 -9.19 19.13
N TRP A 41 -12.77 -9.68 17.93
CA TRP A 41 -11.79 -9.07 17.03
C TRP A 41 -12.00 -9.49 15.56
N VAL A 42 -11.45 -8.70 14.65
CA VAL A 42 -11.36 -9.01 13.22
C VAL A 42 -9.93 -8.74 12.75
N TRP A 43 -9.39 -9.60 11.89
CA TRP A 43 -8.06 -9.44 11.30
C TRP A 43 -8.15 -9.56 9.78
N ALA A 44 -8.10 -8.41 9.10
CA ALA A 44 -7.83 -8.33 7.66
C ALA A 44 -6.36 -7.93 7.45
N SER A 45 -5.62 -8.70 6.66
CA SER A 45 -4.27 -8.32 6.24
C SER A 45 -4.02 -8.77 4.80
N VAL A 46 -3.15 -8.02 4.12
CA VAL A 46 -2.62 -8.37 2.82
C VAL A 46 -1.14 -7.97 2.76
N SER A 47 -0.32 -8.81 2.14
CA SER A 47 1.10 -8.52 1.97
C SER A 47 1.65 -9.08 0.67
N GLY A 48 2.76 -8.51 0.20
CA GLY A 48 3.39 -8.93 -1.04
C GLY A 48 4.55 -8.02 -1.43
N TRP A 49 5.26 -8.42 -2.47
CA TRP A 49 6.30 -7.61 -3.08
C TRP A 49 5.70 -6.66 -4.10
N LEU A 50 6.20 -5.43 -4.10
CA LEU A 50 5.92 -4.40 -5.08
C LEU A 50 7.14 -4.21 -5.98
N ASN A 51 6.90 -3.93 -7.26
CA ASN A 51 7.91 -3.48 -8.20
C ASN A 51 7.72 -1.97 -8.42
N ILE A 52 8.81 -1.22 -8.31
CA ILE A 52 8.85 0.22 -8.52
C ILE A 52 9.80 0.48 -9.68
N CYS A 53 9.25 0.75 -10.86
CA CYS A 53 9.98 1.01 -12.10
C CYS A 53 9.50 2.33 -12.68
N ASP A 54 10.40 3.26 -13.00
CA ASP A 54 10.06 4.53 -13.66
C ASP A 54 8.92 5.31 -12.96
N GLY A 55 8.92 5.29 -11.62
CA GLY A 55 7.89 5.93 -10.79
C GLY A 55 6.54 5.20 -10.77
N ARG A 56 6.39 4.07 -11.46
CA ARG A 56 5.20 3.21 -11.43
C ARG A 56 5.35 2.11 -10.39
N ILE A 57 4.29 1.89 -9.62
CA ILE A 57 4.24 0.85 -8.58
C ILE A 57 3.26 -0.22 -9.03
N THR A 58 3.72 -1.47 -9.09
CA THR A 58 2.89 -2.65 -9.38
C THR A 58 3.07 -3.72 -8.31
N VAL A 59 1.99 -4.43 -7.99
CA VAL A 59 2.02 -5.58 -7.09
C VAL A 59 2.48 -6.81 -7.87
N ASP A 60 3.48 -7.52 -7.34
CA ASP A 60 3.81 -8.87 -7.78
C ASP A 60 2.75 -9.83 -7.22
N THR A 61 1.70 -10.06 -7.99
CA THR A 61 0.52 -10.83 -7.57
C THR A 61 0.84 -12.26 -7.15
N SER A 62 1.96 -12.83 -7.64
CA SER A 62 2.41 -14.17 -7.26
C SER A 62 2.84 -14.27 -5.79
N THR A 63 3.21 -13.14 -5.19
CA THR A 63 3.70 -13.06 -3.80
C THR A 63 2.61 -12.69 -2.81
N VAL A 64 1.38 -12.43 -3.28
CA VAL A 64 0.31 -11.89 -2.46
C VAL A 64 -0.25 -12.91 -1.48
N LYS A 65 -0.14 -12.59 -0.20
CA LYS A 65 -0.72 -13.34 0.92
C LYS A 65 -1.87 -12.53 1.54
N HIS A 66 -2.92 -13.23 1.92
CA HIS A 66 -4.08 -12.66 2.60
C HIS A 66 -4.29 -13.35 3.94
N VAL A 67 -4.59 -12.57 4.97
CA VAL A 67 -5.17 -13.08 6.23
C VAL A 67 -6.57 -12.49 6.34
N ALA A 68 -7.55 -13.35 6.55
CA ALA A 68 -8.91 -12.92 6.87
C ALA A 68 -9.46 -13.86 7.93
N ASP A 69 -9.43 -13.39 9.17
CA ASP A 69 -9.76 -14.17 10.36
C ASP A 69 -10.53 -13.29 11.36
N TRP A 70 -11.28 -13.90 12.27
CA TRP A 70 -12.11 -13.18 13.23
C TRP A 70 -12.54 -14.05 14.41
N SER A 71 -12.85 -13.42 15.53
CA SER A 71 -13.49 -14.04 16.69
C SER A 71 -14.58 -13.15 17.25
N GLY A 72 -15.65 -13.76 17.75
CA GLY A 72 -16.71 -13.06 18.48
C GLY A 72 -17.46 -11.98 17.69
N VAL A 73 -17.39 -12.00 16.36
CA VAL A 73 -18.21 -11.15 15.51
C VAL A 73 -18.99 -12.01 14.52
N LYS A 74 -20.12 -11.49 14.02
CA LYS A 74 -20.82 -12.09 12.89
C LYS A 74 -20.16 -11.61 11.60
N VAL A 75 -19.75 -12.55 10.76
CA VAL A 75 -19.21 -12.26 9.43
C VAL A 75 -20.03 -13.02 8.40
N ASP A 76 -20.62 -12.30 7.44
CA ASP A 76 -21.14 -12.91 6.23
C ASP A 76 -19.94 -13.31 5.36
N ARG A 77 -19.64 -14.61 5.34
CA ARG A 77 -18.51 -15.17 4.60
C ARG A 77 -18.62 -14.92 3.10
N SER A 78 -19.81 -14.72 2.55
CA SER A 78 -20.00 -14.39 1.13
C SER A 78 -19.52 -12.96 0.80
N GLY A 79 -19.51 -12.07 1.80
CA GLY A 79 -19.00 -10.71 1.69
C GLY A 79 -17.50 -10.56 1.94
N VAL A 80 -16.81 -11.62 2.37
CA VAL A 80 -15.34 -11.62 2.57
C VAL A 80 -14.63 -11.65 1.23
N GLN A 81 -13.78 -10.67 0.97
CA GLN A 81 -13.07 -10.54 -0.29
C GLN A 81 -11.56 -10.62 -0.09
N ARG A 82 -10.91 -11.45 -0.91
CA ARG A 82 -9.46 -11.50 -1.08
C ARG A 82 -9.18 -11.26 -2.55
N TYR A 83 -8.73 -10.06 -2.90
CA TYR A 83 -8.50 -9.67 -4.28
C TYR A 83 -7.01 -9.53 -4.55
N ARG A 84 -6.56 -10.13 -5.67
CA ARG A 84 -5.19 -10.07 -6.16
C ARG A 84 -5.16 -9.35 -7.49
N GLY A 85 -4.58 -8.16 -7.52
CA GLY A 85 -4.43 -7.36 -8.72
C GLY A 85 -3.07 -6.66 -8.76
N ALA A 86 -2.55 -6.48 -9.98
CA ALA A 86 -1.25 -5.84 -10.20
C ALA A 86 -1.24 -4.35 -9.84
N ARG A 87 -2.40 -3.70 -9.77
CA ARG A 87 -2.53 -2.31 -9.32
C ARG A 87 -2.75 -2.20 -7.82
N VAL A 88 -3.60 -3.08 -7.29
CA VAL A 88 -3.96 -3.17 -5.89
C VAL A 88 -4.32 -4.61 -5.56
N SER A 89 -3.97 -5.07 -4.38
CA SER A 89 -4.44 -6.30 -3.78
C SER A 89 -4.97 -5.98 -2.39
N PHE A 90 -6.09 -6.59 -1.99
CA PHE A 90 -6.74 -6.24 -0.74
C PHE A 90 -7.42 -7.42 -0.06
N THR A 91 -7.66 -7.26 1.25
CA THR A 91 -8.53 -8.12 2.04
C THR A 91 -9.61 -7.25 2.70
N LYS A 92 -10.87 -7.68 2.57
CA LYS A 92 -12.04 -6.99 3.12
C LYS A 92 -12.90 -7.96 3.91
N ILE A 93 -13.26 -7.60 5.13
CA ILE A 93 -14.12 -8.39 6.02
C ILE A 93 -15.24 -7.50 6.58
N PRO A 94 -16.47 -7.59 6.06
CA PRO A 94 -17.61 -6.97 6.72
C PRO A 94 -17.95 -7.73 8.01
N TYR A 95 -18.22 -7.01 9.10
CA TYR A 95 -18.55 -7.60 10.39
C TYR A 95 -19.73 -6.88 11.07
N GLU A 96 -20.43 -7.62 11.93
CA GLU A 96 -21.39 -7.10 12.90
C GLU A 96 -20.99 -7.59 14.30
N ARG A 97 -20.79 -6.65 15.22
CA ARG A 97 -20.46 -6.88 16.63
C ARG A 97 -21.68 -7.34 17.42
N TYR A 98 -21.46 -7.86 18.63
CA TYR A 98 -22.56 -8.29 19.51
C TYR A 98 -23.50 -7.14 19.92
N ASN A 99 -22.96 -5.92 20.03
CA ASN A 99 -23.75 -4.72 20.32
C ASN A 99 -24.53 -4.19 19.09
N GLY A 100 -24.45 -4.87 17.94
CA GLY A 100 -25.12 -4.50 16.69
C GLY A 100 -24.35 -3.50 15.81
N GLU A 101 -23.20 -3.01 16.25
CA GLU A 101 -22.34 -2.14 15.44
C GLU A 101 -21.79 -2.89 14.23
N ARG A 102 -21.85 -2.25 13.06
CA ARG A 102 -21.35 -2.79 11.80
C ARG A 102 -20.10 -2.06 11.36
N GLY A 103 -19.16 -2.80 10.81
CA GLY A 103 -17.94 -2.23 10.26
C GLY A 103 -17.36 -3.10 9.15
N VAL A 104 -16.23 -2.65 8.63
CA VAL A 104 -15.46 -3.35 7.61
C VAL A 104 -14.00 -3.27 8.01
N ALA A 105 -13.36 -4.42 8.25
CA ALA A 105 -11.91 -4.47 8.34
C ALA A 105 -11.34 -4.51 6.91
N PHE A 106 -10.44 -3.57 6.59
CA PHE A 106 -9.93 -3.40 5.24
C PHE A 106 -8.43 -3.13 5.19
N ALA A 107 -7.71 -4.06 4.58
CA ALA A 107 -6.28 -3.97 4.33
C ALA A 107 -6.00 -3.98 2.82
N LEU A 108 -5.07 -3.14 2.34
CA LEU A 108 -4.72 -3.06 0.93
C LEU A 108 -3.21 -2.83 0.72
N ILE A 109 -2.66 -3.44 -0.32
CA ILE A 109 -1.35 -3.08 -0.87
C ILE A 109 -1.53 -2.66 -2.35
N PRO A 110 -0.87 -1.60 -2.81
CA PRO A 110 0.01 -0.73 -2.02
C PRO A 110 -0.74 0.17 -1.03
N HIS A 111 -0.34 0.22 0.25
CA HIS A 111 -1.17 0.83 1.31
C HIS A 111 -1.30 2.35 1.19
N PHE A 112 -0.39 3.01 0.48
CA PHE A 112 -0.44 4.46 0.23
C PHE A 112 -1.64 4.93 -0.61
N TYR A 113 -2.47 4.02 -1.14
CA TYR A 113 -3.77 4.34 -1.75
C TYR A 113 -4.90 4.55 -0.71
N LYS A 114 -4.65 4.32 0.58
CA LYS A 114 -5.58 4.56 1.69
C LYS A 114 -5.46 6.04 2.07
N HIS A 115 -6.44 6.86 1.67
CA HIS A 115 -6.53 8.29 2.00
C HIS A 115 -7.62 8.53 3.04
#